data_AF-A0A383F0G1-F1
#
_entry.id   AF-A0A383F0G1-F1
#
_cell.length_a   1.000
_cell.length_b   1.000
_cell.length_c   1.000
_cell.angle_alpha   90.00
_cell.angle_beta   90.00
_cell.angle_gamma   90.00
#
_symmetry.space_group_name_H-M   'P 1'
#
loop_
_entity.id
_entity.type
_entity.pdbx_description
1 polymer ?
#
loop_
_entity_poly.entity_id
_entity_poly.type
_entity_poly.pdbx_seq_one_letter_code
_entity_poly.pdbx_strand_id
1 'polypeptide(L)'
;GYYRRFGYRDAFVKSECVLTVETSTSSIPTSLSAAHPDDIDSLVGFSTQFCPPGSVSPTRERWDWILRTHHPAGLLKTNPAMLGHTTDDDRLLIDDSGYARVAVGKHKATIYEGGVTAGRETQMLDQLIAMCAGEGVSELVLRLSAENGLIRATGQLPTTTPDDEFQFKVIDLDVLLEAAQPGLESRIERDFPDWRGALLIYTESGCILVSRESGVLQIRTESEGRGAR
;
A
#
# COMPACT_ATOMS: atom_id res chain seq x y z
N GLY A 1 -20.48 -11.48 -1.15
CA GLY A 1 -20.93 -10.41 -0.25
C GLY A 1 -22.08 -9.63 -0.83
N TYR A 2 -22.81 -8.89 0.02
CA TYR A 2 -23.96 -8.03 -0.32
C TYR A 2 -23.69 -7.10 -1.50
N TYR A 3 -22.49 -6.53 -1.61
CA TYR A 3 -22.15 -5.56 -2.67
C TYR A 3 -21.82 -6.18 -4.02
N ARG A 4 -21.52 -7.49 -4.10
CA ARG A 4 -21.22 -8.16 -5.38
C ARG A 4 -22.37 -8.03 -6.38
N ARG A 5 -23.62 -8.00 -5.91
CA ARG A 5 -24.83 -7.80 -6.73
C ARG A 5 -24.92 -6.42 -7.40
N PHE A 6 -24.12 -5.45 -6.93
CA PHE A 6 -24.04 -4.12 -7.49
C PHE A 6 -22.79 -3.92 -8.38
N GLY A 7 -22.08 -5.00 -8.70
CA GLY A 7 -20.87 -4.98 -9.54
C GLY A 7 -19.57 -4.75 -8.76
N TYR A 8 -19.61 -4.74 -7.42
CA TYR A 8 -18.39 -4.67 -6.62
C TYR A 8 -17.65 -6.02 -6.65
N ARG A 9 -16.32 -5.97 -6.59
CA ARG A 9 -15.44 -7.14 -6.57
C ARG A 9 -14.39 -6.96 -5.47
N ASP A 10 -13.95 -8.08 -4.92
CA ASP A 10 -12.84 -8.10 -3.97
C ASP A 10 -11.56 -7.86 -4.78
N ALA A 11 -10.77 -6.84 -4.42
CA ALA A 11 -9.47 -6.56 -5.07
C ALA A 11 -8.33 -6.37 -4.10
N PHE A 12 -8.63 -6.28 -2.81
CA PHE A 12 -7.62 -6.00 -1.83
C PHE A 12 -7.11 -7.29 -1.22
N VAL A 13 -5.81 -7.33 -1.00
CA VAL A 13 -5.12 -8.44 -0.35
C VAL A 13 -4.37 -7.84 0.83
N LYS A 14 -4.74 -8.23 2.05
CA LYS A 14 -3.95 -7.94 3.24
C LYS A 14 -2.67 -8.74 3.14
N SER A 15 -1.55 -8.07 3.35
CA SER A 15 -0.22 -8.67 3.40
C SER A 15 0.38 -8.34 4.76
N GLU A 16 0.86 -9.37 5.46
CA GLU A 16 1.48 -9.19 6.77
C GLU A 16 2.77 -10.02 6.95
N CYS A 17 3.73 -9.41 7.63
CA CYS A 17 4.93 -10.07 8.13
C CYS A 17 5.01 -9.83 9.65
N VAL A 18 5.32 -10.88 10.41
CA VAL A 18 5.36 -10.85 11.88
C VAL A 18 6.77 -11.16 12.33
N LEU A 19 7.36 -10.23 13.08
CA LEU A 19 8.70 -10.33 13.62
C LEU A 19 8.64 -10.43 15.15
N THR A 20 9.41 -11.36 15.70
CA THR A 20 9.69 -11.40 17.13
C THR A 20 10.69 -10.31 17.48
N VAL A 21 10.37 -9.51 18.49
CA VAL A 21 11.24 -8.44 18.98
C VAL A 21 11.97 -8.94 20.23
N GLU A 22 13.30 -9.02 20.15
CA GLU A 22 14.13 -9.38 21.29
C GLU A 22 14.56 -8.12 22.05
N THR A 23 14.39 -8.13 23.38
CA THR A 23 14.73 -6.98 24.24
C THR A 23 16.22 -6.59 24.20
N SER A 24 17.10 -7.49 23.78
CA SER A 24 18.54 -7.23 23.56
C SER A 24 18.81 -6.20 22.45
N THR A 25 17.83 -5.92 21.59
CA THR A 25 17.96 -5.01 20.44
C THR A 25 17.74 -3.54 20.76
N SER A 26 17.39 -3.19 22.01
CA SER A 26 17.06 -1.81 22.40
C SER A 26 18.23 -0.82 22.35
N SER A 27 19.47 -1.28 22.12
CA SER A 27 20.67 -0.45 22.11
C SER A 27 21.07 0.09 20.73
N ILE A 28 20.31 -0.20 19.67
CA ILE A 28 20.58 0.34 18.33
C ILE A 28 20.19 1.83 18.34
N PRO A 29 21.12 2.76 18.01
CA PRO A 29 20.80 4.17 17.89
C PRO A 29 19.74 4.40 16.81
N THR A 30 18.71 5.20 17.11
CA THR A 30 17.65 5.54 16.17
C THR A 30 17.75 6.99 15.72
N SER A 31 17.76 7.24 14.41
CA SER A 31 17.51 8.56 13.80
C SER A 31 16.03 8.86 13.62
N LEU A 32 15.16 7.84 13.76
CA LEU A 32 13.70 8.03 13.74
C LEU A 32 13.25 8.97 14.85
N SER A 33 12.47 9.97 14.45
CA SER A 33 11.88 10.96 15.35
C SER A 33 10.38 11.10 15.08
N ALA A 34 9.63 11.64 16.05
CA ALA A 34 8.22 11.95 15.83
C ALA A 34 8.10 13.09 14.82
N ALA A 35 7.26 12.91 13.80
CA ALA A 35 7.06 13.92 12.77
C ALA A 35 6.40 15.19 13.32
N HIS A 36 6.85 16.33 12.82
CA HIS A 36 6.39 17.68 13.13
C HIS A 36 5.64 18.29 11.92
N PRO A 37 4.79 19.31 12.10
CA PRO A 37 4.21 20.09 10.99
C PRO A 37 5.21 20.59 9.93
N ASP A 38 6.47 20.78 10.30
CA ASP A 38 7.52 21.20 9.34
C ASP A 38 7.95 20.06 8.40
N ASP A 39 7.63 18.80 8.73
CA ASP A 39 7.97 17.62 7.94
C ASP A 39 6.94 17.30 6.85
N ILE A 40 5.88 18.11 6.71
CA ILE A 40 4.77 17.84 5.78
C ILE A 40 5.26 17.63 4.35
N ASP A 41 6.21 18.43 3.87
CA ASP A 41 6.72 18.29 2.49
C ASP A 41 7.52 17.00 2.32
N SER A 42 8.33 16.61 3.31
CA SER A 42 9.04 15.33 3.33
C SER A 42 8.06 14.15 3.35
N LEU A 43 7.00 14.23 4.17
CA LEU A 43 5.95 13.22 4.24
C LEU A 43 5.22 13.07 2.90
N VAL A 44 4.82 14.17 2.27
CA VAL A 44 4.21 14.15 0.93
C VAL A 44 5.17 13.53 -0.09
N GLY A 45 6.44 13.92 -0.07
CA GLY A 45 7.48 13.38 -0.95
C GLY A 45 7.63 11.87 -0.82
N PHE A 46 7.89 11.38 0.39
CA PHE A 46 8.05 9.95 0.66
C PHE A 46 6.77 9.16 0.38
N SER A 47 5.62 9.63 0.87
CA SER A 47 4.36 8.92 0.68
C SER A 47 3.96 8.83 -0.79
N THR A 48 4.24 9.85 -1.60
CA THR A 48 4.03 9.81 -3.05
C THR A 48 4.99 8.83 -3.72
N GLN A 49 6.27 8.84 -3.32
CA GLN A 49 7.30 7.95 -3.88
C GLN A 49 7.02 6.47 -3.58
N PHE A 50 6.50 6.16 -2.40
CA PHE A 50 6.30 4.79 -1.91
C PHE A 50 4.84 4.33 -1.97
N CYS A 51 3.97 5.08 -2.66
CA CYS A 51 2.54 4.81 -2.79
C CYS A 51 2.31 3.58 -3.69
N PRO A 52 1.84 2.43 -3.18
CA PRO A 52 1.53 1.30 -4.06
C PRO A 52 0.25 1.57 -4.88
N PRO A 53 0.10 0.94 -6.05
CA PRO A 53 -1.12 1.06 -6.85
C PRO A 53 -2.40 0.76 -6.05
N GLY A 54 -3.44 1.57 -6.26
CA GLY A 54 -4.71 1.44 -5.55
C GLY A 54 -4.77 2.11 -4.18
N SER A 55 -3.68 2.74 -3.73
CA SER A 55 -3.66 3.52 -2.49
C SER A 55 -4.41 4.84 -2.65
N VAL A 56 -4.93 5.34 -1.52
CA VAL A 56 -5.46 6.71 -1.44
C VAL A 56 -4.31 7.69 -1.59
N SER A 57 -4.49 8.68 -2.48
CA SER A 57 -3.46 9.70 -2.73
C SER A 57 -3.04 10.40 -1.43
N PRO A 58 -1.73 10.43 -1.13
CA PRO A 58 -1.26 11.05 0.09
C PRO A 58 -1.11 12.56 -0.12
N THR A 59 -2.18 13.31 0.15
CA THR A 59 -2.18 14.76 -0.05
C THR A 59 -1.58 15.50 1.13
N ARG A 60 -1.18 16.75 0.87
CA ARG A 60 -0.70 17.67 1.92
C ARG A 60 -1.76 17.88 3.00
N GLU A 61 -3.02 18.03 2.63
CA GLU A 61 -4.14 18.23 3.54
C GLU A 61 -4.36 17.01 4.44
N ARG A 62 -4.17 15.80 3.90
CA ARG A 62 -4.22 14.57 4.70
C ARG A 62 -3.14 14.56 5.77
N TRP A 63 -1.90 14.88 5.41
CA TRP A 63 -0.78 14.90 6.36
C TRP A 63 -0.90 16.03 7.39
N ASP A 64 -1.30 17.22 6.97
CA ASP A 64 -1.59 18.34 7.87
C ASP A 64 -2.67 17.97 8.89
N TRP A 65 -3.75 17.32 8.44
CA TRP A 65 -4.81 16.84 9.33
C TRP A 65 -4.31 15.76 10.30
N ILE A 66 -3.53 14.76 9.84
CA ILE A 66 -2.94 13.72 10.71
C ILE A 66 -2.07 14.36 11.81
N LEU A 67 -1.19 15.29 11.43
CA LEU A 67 -0.26 15.94 12.36
C LEU A 67 -0.98 16.84 13.38
N ARG A 68 -1.96 17.63 12.93
CA ARG A 68 -2.70 18.55 13.82
C ARG A 68 -3.62 17.84 14.80
N THR A 69 -4.23 16.75 14.36
CA THR A 69 -5.17 16.00 15.21
C THR A 69 -4.47 15.03 16.13
N HIS A 70 -3.17 14.79 15.93
CA HIS A 70 -2.42 13.66 16.51
C HIS A 70 -3.13 12.32 16.32
N HIS A 71 -4.03 12.29 15.34
CA HIS A 71 -4.83 11.18 14.87
C HIS A 71 -5.05 10.07 15.91
N PRO A 72 -5.70 10.36 17.05
CA PRO A 72 -5.61 9.52 18.23
C PRO A 72 -6.01 8.09 17.89
N ALA A 73 -5.27 7.14 18.46
CA ALA A 73 -5.55 5.71 18.38
C ALA A 73 -7.04 5.37 18.62
N GLY A 74 -7.82 6.24 19.29
CA GLY A 74 -9.28 6.15 19.41
C GLY A 74 -10.06 6.03 18.09
N LEU A 75 -9.69 6.74 17.01
CA LEU A 75 -10.34 6.62 15.69
C LEU A 75 -9.97 5.29 15.00
N LEU A 76 -8.75 4.80 15.27
CA LEU A 76 -8.27 3.51 14.78
C LEU A 76 -8.89 2.34 15.58
N LYS A 77 -9.09 2.50 16.88
CA LYS A 77 -9.79 1.57 17.79
C LYS A 77 -11.25 1.35 17.38
N THR A 78 -11.89 2.37 16.78
CA THR A 78 -13.27 2.26 16.27
C THR A 78 -13.37 1.56 14.90
N ASN A 79 -12.24 1.28 14.24
CA ASN A 79 -12.20 0.55 12.99
C ASN A 79 -11.33 -0.72 13.09
N PRO A 80 -11.87 -1.83 13.63
CA PRO A 80 -11.13 -3.08 13.86
C PRO A 80 -10.52 -3.66 12.57
N ALA A 81 -11.13 -3.36 11.42
CA ALA A 81 -10.72 -3.73 10.08
C ALA A 81 -9.26 -3.40 9.76
N MET A 82 -8.77 -2.25 10.26
CA MET A 82 -7.46 -1.73 9.92
C MET A 82 -6.37 -2.15 10.93
N LEU A 83 -6.61 -2.01 12.24
CA LEU A 83 -5.57 -2.17 13.27
C LEU A 83 -5.96 -3.02 14.47
N GLY A 84 -7.20 -3.52 14.53
CA GLY A 84 -7.73 -4.23 15.69
C GLY A 84 -7.89 -3.34 16.93
N HIS A 85 -8.45 -3.90 18.01
CA HIS A 85 -8.76 -3.17 19.25
C HIS A 85 -7.53 -2.93 20.18
N THR A 86 -6.30 -3.05 19.68
CA THR A 86 -5.10 -3.29 20.50
C THR A 86 -4.11 -2.14 20.58
N THR A 87 -4.40 -0.98 19.99
CA THR A 87 -3.42 0.10 19.81
C THR A 87 -3.59 1.16 20.90
N ASP A 88 -2.65 1.29 21.82
CA ASP A 88 -2.69 2.31 22.89
C ASP A 88 -2.18 3.67 22.42
N ASP A 89 -1.31 3.67 21.40
CA ASP A 89 -0.67 4.85 20.84
C ASP A 89 -0.55 4.73 19.31
N ASP A 90 -0.57 5.85 18.59
CA ASP A 90 -0.35 5.92 17.13
C ASP A 90 0.76 6.94 16.86
N ARG A 91 1.88 6.47 16.33
CA ARG A 91 3.09 7.27 16.14
C ARG A 91 3.38 7.43 14.66
N LEU A 92 3.54 8.66 14.22
CA LEU A 92 4.12 8.98 12.92
C LEU A 92 5.61 9.29 13.11
N LEU A 93 6.45 8.38 12.64
CA LEU A 93 7.91 8.46 12.75
C LEU A 93 8.51 8.81 11.38
N ILE A 94 9.54 9.63 11.38
CA ILE A 94 10.24 10.06 10.17
C ILE A 94 11.75 10.21 10.43
N ASP A 95 12.54 9.95 9.39
CA ASP A 95 13.92 10.39 9.25
C ASP A 95 14.24 10.76 7.80
N ASP A 96 15.50 11.07 7.51
CA ASP A 96 15.95 11.47 6.17
C ASP A 96 15.76 10.38 5.09
N SER A 97 15.47 9.14 5.47
CA SER A 97 15.33 8.00 4.56
C SER A 97 13.89 7.60 4.29
N GLY A 98 12.95 7.97 5.15
CA GLY A 98 11.56 7.56 5.01
C GLY A 98 10.70 7.86 6.23
N TYR A 99 9.51 7.26 6.26
CA TYR A 99 8.53 7.43 7.32
C TYR A 99 7.77 6.14 7.62
N ALA A 100 7.27 6.02 8.84
CA ALA A 100 6.42 4.92 9.27
C ALA A 100 5.32 5.41 10.21
N ARG A 101 4.09 4.98 9.97
CA ARG A 101 3.01 5.04 10.94
C ARG A 101 2.94 3.72 11.69
N VAL A 102 3.06 3.81 13.01
CA VAL A 102 3.19 2.67 13.90
C VAL A 102 2.14 2.78 14.99
N ALA A 103 1.23 1.82 15.01
CA ALA A 103 0.28 1.68 16.09
C ALA A 103 0.89 0.77 17.16
N VAL A 104 1.14 1.31 18.35
CA VAL A 104 1.84 0.62 19.44
C VAL A 104 0.83 0.21 20.51
N GLY A 105 0.86 -1.05 20.90
CA GLY A 105 0.13 -1.60 22.04
C GLY A 105 1.07 -2.31 23.00
N LYS A 106 0.53 -2.78 24.13
CA LYS A 106 1.31 -3.37 25.23
C LYS A 106 2.30 -4.47 24.83
N HIS A 107 1.96 -5.32 23.86
CA HIS A 107 2.80 -6.46 23.46
C HIS A 107 3.10 -6.49 21.96
N LYS A 108 2.47 -5.61 21.18
CA LYS A 108 2.46 -5.65 19.73
C LYS A 108 2.52 -4.23 19.17
N ALA A 109 3.39 -4.01 18.19
CA ALA A 109 3.39 -2.82 17.35
C ALA A 109 3.02 -3.22 15.93
N THR A 110 2.22 -2.40 15.24
CA THR A 110 1.82 -2.63 13.84
C THR A 110 2.20 -1.43 13.00
N ILE A 111 3.06 -1.64 12.01
CA ILE A 111 3.35 -0.68 10.95
C ILE A 111 2.31 -0.90 9.85
N TYR A 112 1.53 0.13 9.53
CA TYR A 112 0.41 0.01 8.58
C TYR A 112 0.45 1.02 7.45
N GLU A 113 1.36 1.97 7.52
CA GLU A 113 1.68 2.90 6.45
C GLU A 113 3.15 3.26 6.59
N GLY A 114 3.89 3.31 5.49
CA GLY A 114 5.29 3.65 5.56
C GLY A 114 6.03 3.29 4.29
N GLY A 115 7.18 3.93 4.13
CA GLY A 115 8.04 3.73 2.99
C GLY A 115 9.41 4.28 3.27
N VAL A 116 10.38 3.73 2.57
CA VAL A 116 11.80 3.94 2.81
C VAL A 116 12.54 3.95 1.49
N THR A 117 13.54 4.82 1.41
CA THR A 117 14.41 4.95 0.24
C THR A 117 15.20 3.68 0.02
N ALA A 118 15.40 3.32 -1.25
CA ALA A 118 16.16 2.13 -1.63
C ALA A 118 17.58 2.14 -1.04
N GLY A 119 18.00 1.00 -0.48
CA GLY A 119 19.28 0.82 0.20
C GLY A 119 19.28 1.20 1.69
N ARG A 120 18.14 1.66 2.24
CA ARG A 120 17.98 2.05 3.66
C ARG A 120 16.98 1.17 4.39
N GLU A 121 16.39 0.19 3.71
CA GLU A 121 15.30 -0.64 4.24
C GLU A 121 15.68 -1.38 5.52
N THR A 122 16.81 -2.11 5.51
CA THR A 122 17.28 -2.87 6.68
C THR A 122 17.59 -1.95 7.84
N GLN A 123 18.24 -0.81 7.58
CA GLN A 123 18.56 0.17 8.61
C GLN A 123 17.30 0.73 9.27
N MET A 124 16.27 1.08 8.49
CA MET A 124 15.01 1.57 9.05
C MET A 124 14.27 0.48 9.82
N LEU A 125 14.27 -0.77 9.32
CA LEU A 125 13.67 -1.91 10.00
C LEU A 125 14.34 -2.17 11.36
N ASP A 126 15.67 -2.16 11.41
CA ASP A 126 16.43 -2.35 12.65
C ASP A 126 16.12 -1.28 13.69
N GLN A 127 15.99 -0.02 13.27
CA GLN A 127 15.58 1.08 14.16
C GLN A 127 14.15 0.90 14.68
N LEU A 128 13.22 0.46 13.83
CA LEU A 128 11.84 0.17 14.24
C LEU A 128 11.77 -0.98 15.25
N ILE A 129 12.58 -2.03 15.05
CA ILE A 129 12.71 -3.16 15.99
C ILE A 129 13.28 -2.68 17.33
N ALA A 130 14.35 -1.88 17.30
CA ALA A 130 14.98 -1.35 18.51
C ALA A 130 14.04 -0.44 19.32
N MET A 131 13.26 0.40 18.63
CA MET A 131 12.21 1.21 19.25
C MET A 131 11.17 0.32 19.92
N CYS A 132 10.68 -0.73 19.24
CA CYS A 132 9.74 -1.68 19.83
C CYS A 132 10.34 -2.39 21.07
N ALA A 133 11.60 -2.80 21.00
CA ALA A 133 12.30 -3.43 22.11
C ALA A 133 12.42 -2.50 23.33
N GLY A 134 12.73 -1.21 23.11
CA GLY A 134 12.77 -0.19 24.15
C GLY A 134 11.42 0.06 24.84
N GLU A 135 10.32 -0.16 24.12
CA GLU A 135 8.94 -0.04 24.62
C GLU A 135 8.41 -1.35 25.26
N GLY A 136 9.23 -2.42 25.30
CA GLY A 136 8.82 -3.72 25.83
C GLY A 136 7.81 -4.46 24.95
N VAL A 137 7.70 -4.08 23.68
CA VAL A 137 6.89 -4.78 22.67
C VAL A 137 7.61 -6.07 22.27
N SER A 138 6.89 -7.19 22.26
CA SER A 138 7.44 -8.51 21.89
C SER A 138 7.22 -8.88 20.42
N GLU A 139 6.29 -8.20 19.73
CA GLU A 139 5.92 -8.50 18.36
C GLU A 139 5.83 -7.22 17.51
N LEU A 140 6.52 -7.20 16.38
CA LEU A 140 6.39 -6.16 15.36
C LEU A 140 5.71 -6.75 14.12
N VAL A 141 4.59 -6.17 13.72
CA VAL A 141 3.84 -6.58 12.53
C VAL A 141 3.92 -5.52 11.46
N LEU A 142 4.34 -5.91 10.27
CA LEU A 142 4.33 -5.07 9.08
C LEU A 142 3.10 -5.43 8.27
N ARG A 143 2.07 -4.57 8.28
CA ARG A 143 0.88 -4.64 7.43
C ARG A 143 1.03 -3.67 6.27
N LEU A 144 1.87 -4.06 5.32
CA LEU A 144 2.22 -3.27 4.15
C LEU A 144 2.09 -4.14 2.90
N SER A 145 2.04 -3.51 1.72
CA SER A 145 2.12 -4.23 0.43
C SER A 145 3.30 -5.21 0.43
N ALA A 146 3.13 -6.39 -0.17
CA ALA A 146 4.19 -7.38 -0.31
C ALA A 146 5.42 -6.83 -1.07
N GLU A 147 5.22 -5.80 -1.90
CA GLU A 147 6.27 -5.09 -2.63
C GLU A 147 6.89 -3.93 -1.84
N ASN A 148 6.51 -3.71 -0.58
CA ASN A 148 7.10 -2.66 0.24
C ASN A 148 8.55 -3.01 0.62
N GLY A 149 9.44 -2.02 0.60
CA GLY A 149 10.86 -2.20 0.94
C GLY A 149 11.08 -2.76 2.35
N LEU A 150 10.28 -2.33 3.33
CA LEU A 150 10.36 -2.83 4.70
C LEU A 150 9.97 -4.30 4.80
N ILE A 151 8.96 -4.75 4.04
CA ILE A 151 8.58 -6.17 3.94
C ILE A 151 9.73 -6.98 3.35
N ARG A 152 10.33 -6.53 2.25
CA ARG A 152 11.49 -7.21 1.64
C ARG A 152 12.68 -7.31 2.59
N ALA A 153 12.95 -6.26 3.35
CA ALA A 153 14.06 -6.24 4.31
C ALA A 153 13.92 -7.25 5.44
N THR A 154 12.70 -7.74 5.73
CA THR A 154 12.53 -8.83 6.70
C THR A 154 13.15 -10.16 6.23
N GLY A 155 13.34 -10.33 4.91
CA GLY A 155 13.75 -11.60 4.32
C GLY A 155 12.69 -12.71 4.41
N GLN A 156 11.50 -12.41 4.92
CA GLN A 156 10.39 -13.36 5.07
C GLN A 156 9.37 -13.17 3.94
N LEU A 157 8.74 -14.27 3.54
CA LEU A 157 7.57 -14.22 2.66
C LEU A 157 6.36 -13.75 3.47
N PRO A 158 5.71 -12.63 3.10
CA PRO A 158 4.54 -12.17 3.83
C PRO A 158 3.37 -13.14 3.66
N THR A 159 2.58 -13.30 4.72
CA THR A 159 1.30 -14.00 4.64
C THR A 159 0.32 -13.08 3.93
N THR A 160 -0.35 -13.60 2.90
CA THR A 160 -1.36 -12.85 2.14
C THR A 160 -2.73 -13.46 2.36
N THR A 161 -3.71 -12.61 2.66
CA THR A 161 -5.11 -13.01 2.81
C THR A 161 -6.00 -12.07 2.01
N PRO A 162 -7.01 -12.60 1.29
CA PRO A 162 -8.02 -11.75 0.68
C PRO A 162 -8.68 -10.87 1.74
N ASP A 163 -8.85 -9.60 1.41
CA ASP A 163 -9.59 -8.65 2.24
C ASP A 163 -10.95 -8.40 1.61
N ASP A 164 -12.00 -8.86 2.28
CA ASP A 164 -13.37 -8.69 1.83
C ASP A 164 -13.99 -7.35 2.23
N GLU A 165 -13.28 -6.53 3.01
CA GLU A 165 -13.72 -5.21 3.47
C GLU A 165 -13.50 -4.14 2.39
N PHE A 166 -12.43 -4.26 1.60
CA PHE A 166 -12.14 -3.34 0.50
C PHE A 166 -12.54 -3.93 -0.85
N GLN A 167 -13.68 -3.46 -1.33
CA GLN A 167 -14.23 -3.82 -2.64
C GLN A 167 -14.18 -2.65 -3.60
N PHE A 168 -13.86 -2.93 -4.86
CA PHE A 168 -13.83 -1.94 -5.92
C PHE A 168 -14.95 -2.18 -6.93
N LYS A 169 -15.35 -1.11 -7.61
CA LYS A 169 -16.26 -1.15 -8.75
C LYS A 169 -15.75 -0.16 -9.78
N VAL A 170 -15.66 -0.61 -11.03
CA VAL A 170 -15.44 0.27 -12.17
C VAL A 170 -16.74 1.02 -12.46
N ILE A 171 -16.69 2.35 -12.41
CA ILE A 171 -17.84 3.22 -12.72
C ILE A 171 -17.83 3.62 -14.18
N ASP A 172 -16.65 4.00 -14.68
CA ASP A 172 -16.40 4.39 -16.06
C ASP A 172 -15.16 3.65 -16.53
N LEU A 173 -15.35 2.76 -17.51
CA LEU A 173 -14.27 1.92 -18.03
C LEU A 173 -13.31 2.72 -18.92
N ASP A 174 -13.81 3.72 -19.65
CA ASP A 174 -12.99 4.55 -20.54
C ASP A 174 -11.99 5.36 -19.72
N VAL A 175 -12.49 6.07 -18.71
CA VAL A 175 -11.66 6.89 -17.80
C VAL A 175 -10.67 6.03 -17.03
N LEU A 176 -11.07 4.84 -16.58
CA LEU A 176 -10.17 3.92 -15.89
C LEU A 176 -9.03 3.47 -16.82
N LEU A 177 -9.34 3.10 -18.07
CA LEU A 177 -8.33 2.62 -19.00
C LEU A 177 -7.37 3.72 -19.40
N GLU A 178 -7.84 4.94 -19.64
CA GLU A 178 -6.98 6.08 -19.91
C GLU A 178 -5.98 6.31 -18.76
N ALA A 179 -6.45 6.24 -17.51
CA ALA A 179 -5.59 6.39 -16.33
C ALA A 179 -4.65 5.18 -16.11
N ALA A 180 -5.10 3.97 -16.42
CA ALA A 180 -4.35 2.73 -16.17
C ALA A 180 -3.40 2.35 -17.33
N GLN A 181 -3.55 2.97 -18.50
CA GLN A 181 -2.85 2.60 -19.73
C GLN A 181 -1.32 2.51 -19.56
N PRO A 182 -0.61 3.48 -18.95
CA PRO A 182 0.84 3.37 -18.79
C PRO A 182 1.29 2.14 -17.97
N GLY A 183 0.51 1.80 -16.94
CA GLY A 183 0.78 0.64 -16.08
C GLY A 183 0.48 -0.69 -16.79
N LEU A 184 -0.61 -0.74 -17.57
CA LEU A 184 -0.96 -1.89 -18.40
C LEU A 184 0.07 -2.12 -19.50
N GLU A 185 0.52 -1.06 -20.17
CA GLU A 185 1.58 -1.09 -21.18
C GLU A 185 2.86 -1.68 -20.62
N SER A 186 3.38 -1.09 -19.53
CA SER A 186 4.60 -1.54 -18.86
C SER A 186 4.52 -3.03 -18.45
N ARG A 187 3.34 -3.47 -17.99
CA ARG A 187 3.12 -4.86 -17.58
C ARG A 187 3.09 -5.82 -18.77
N ILE A 188 2.43 -5.46 -19.86
CA ILE A 188 2.39 -6.28 -21.09
C ILE A 188 3.76 -6.35 -21.73
N GLU A 189 4.53 -5.27 -21.75
CA GLU A 189 5.92 -5.27 -22.22
C GLU A 189 6.82 -6.19 -21.40
N ARG A 190 6.68 -6.17 -20.08
CA ARG A 190 7.46 -7.03 -19.17
C ARG A 190 7.06 -8.50 -19.27
N ASP A 191 5.77 -8.80 -19.23
CA ASP A 191 5.27 -10.16 -19.08
C ASP A 191 5.11 -10.85 -20.46
N PHE A 192 4.92 -10.09 -21.54
CA PHE A 192 4.70 -10.57 -22.91
C PHE A 192 5.47 -9.74 -23.97
N PRO A 193 6.82 -9.67 -23.89
CA PRO A 193 7.62 -8.80 -24.76
C PRO A 193 7.46 -9.11 -26.26
N ASP A 194 7.26 -10.38 -26.61
CA ASP A 194 7.21 -10.84 -28.00
C ASP A 194 5.79 -10.99 -28.56
N TRP A 195 4.75 -10.70 -27.76
CA TRP A 195 3.37 -10.83 -28.21
C TRP A 195 3.07 -9.89 -29.38
N ARG A 196 2.34 -10.38 -30.37
CA ARG A 196 1.85 -9.62 -31.53
C ARG A 196 0.39 -9.96 -31.82
N GLY A 197 -0.35 -8.98 -32.31
CA GLY A 197 -1.75 -9.14 -32.70
C GLY A 197 -2.70 -8.33 -31.83
N ALA A 198 -3.96 -8.76 -31.80
CA ALA A 198 -5.04 -8.12 -31.06
C ALA A 198 -5.74 -9.13 -30.15
N LEU A 199 -6.07 -8.70 -28.93
CA LEU A 199 -6.86 -9.41 -27.95
C LEU A 199 -8.09 -8.56 -27.61
N LEU A 200 -9.28 -9.16 -27.74
CA LEU A 200 -10.48 -8.64 -27.10
C LEU A 200 -10.61 -9.24 -25.71
N ILE A 201 -10.72 -8.39 -24.70
CA ILE A 201 -11.00 -8.77 -23.33
C ILE A 201 -12.43 -8.35 -23.05
N TYR A 202 -13.31 -9.34 -22.91
CA TYR A 202 -14.69 -9.12 -22.50
C TYR A 202 -14.76 -9.02 -20.97
N THR A 203 -15.32 -7.93 -20.48
CA THR A 203 -15.56 -7.67 -19.07
C THR A 203 -17.05 -7.49 -18.82
N GLU A 204 -17.49 -7.57 -17.56
CA GLU A 204 -18.89 -7.24 -17.21
C GLU A 204 -19.26 -5.77 -17.52
N SER A 205 -18.25 -4.90 -17.68
CA SER A 205 -18.42 -3.46 -17.90
C SER A 205 -18.21 -3.04 -19.36
N GLY A 206 -17.92 -3.98 -20.26
CA GLY A 206 -17.68 -3.70 -21.68
C GLY A 206 -16.55 -4.53 -22.27
N CYS A 207 -16.17 -4.19 -23.50
CA CYS A 207 -15.10 -4.86 -24.23
C CYS A 207 -13.86 -3.96 -24.32
N ILE A 208 -12.68 -4.55 -24.13
CA ILE A 208 -11.39 -3.88 -24.21
C ILE A 208 -10.61 -4.51 -25.36
N LEU A 209 -10.23 -3.69 -26.35
CA LEU A 209 -9.29 -4.09 -27.37
C LEU A 209 -7.87 -3.71 -26.90
N VAL A 210 -7.03 -4.73 -26.76
CA VAL A 210 -5.59 -4.58 -26.61
C VAL A 210 -4.95 -5.02 -27.92
N SER A 211 -4.21 -4.16 -28.59
CA SER A 211 -3.48 -4.53 -29.82
C SER A 211 -2.04 -4.07 -29.78
N ARG A 212 -1.15 -4.84 -30.41
CA ARG A 212 0.23 -4.44 -30.67
C ARG A 212 0.49 -4.48 -32.16
N GLU A 213 0.56 -3.31 -32.77
CA GLU A 213 0.84 -3.11 -34.20
C GLU A 213 2.13 -2.33 -34.37
N SER A 214 3.07 -2.85 -35.17
CA SER A 214 4.36 -2.21 -35.45
C SER A 214 5.17 -1.82 -34.21
N GLY A 215 5.00 -2.56 -33.11
CA GLY A 215 5.67 -2.31 -31.82
C GLY A 215 4.97 -1.29 -30.92
N VAL A 216 3.87 -0.68 -31.36
CA VAL A 216 3.06 0.25 -30.56
C VAL A 216 1.91 -0.52 -29.91
N LEU A 217 1.78 -0.40 -28.59
CA LEU A 217 0.63 -0.92 -27.87
C LEU A 217 -0.52 0.08 -27.94
N GLN A 218 -1.73 -0.41 -28.20
CA GLN A 218 -2.97 0.37 -28.11
C GLN A 218 -3.94 -0.35 -27.17
N ILE A 219 -4.49 0.37 -26.20
CA ILE A 219 -5.52 -0.11 -25.29
C ILE A 219 -6.69 0.84 -25.41
N ARG A 220 -7.86 0.34 -25.80
CA ARG A 220 -9.08 1.15 -25.89
C ARG A 220 -10.31 0.30 -25.59
N THR A 221 -11.38 0.95 -25.16
CA THR A 221 -12.68 0.30 -25.18
C THR A 221 -13.14 0.08 -26.61
N GLU A 222 -13.84 -1.01 -26.80
CA GLU A 222 -14.58 -1.27 -28.02
C GLU A 222 -16.06 -1.27 -27.63
N SER A 223 -16.79 -0.27 -28.09
CA SER A 223 -18.25 -0.33 -28.07
C SER A 223 -18.65 -1.58 -28.84
N GLU A 224 -19.42 -2.49 -28.21
CA GLU A 224 -19.97 -3.66 -28.90
C GLU A 224 -20.46 -3.21 -30.27
N GLY A 225 -19.74 -3.61 -31.31
CA GLY A 225 -20.23 -3.45 -32.66
C GLY A 225 -21.58 -4.14 -32.66
N ARG A 226 -22.66 -3.38 -32.88
CA ARG A 226 -23.96 -3.93 -33.26
C ARG A 226 -23.72 -4.85 -34.45
N GLY A 227 -23.57 -6.12 -34.12
CA GLY A 227 -23.09 -7.16 -35.01
C GLY A 227 -23.42 -8.50 -34.40
N ALA A 228 -24.63 -8.61 -33.82
CA ALA A 228 -25.29 -9.88 -33.71
C ALA A 228 -25.34 -10.52 -35.10
N ARG A 229 -24.54 -11.55 -35.28
CA ARG A 229 -24.91 -12.71 -36.09
C ARG A 229 -24.99 -13.90 -35.15
#